data_AF-A0A1E3SMJ9-F1
#
_entry.id   AF-A0A1E3SMJ9-F1
#
_cell.length_a   1.000
_cell.length_b   1.000
_cell.length_c   1.000
_cell.angle_alpha   90.00
_cell.angle_beta   90.00
_cell.angle_gamma   90.00
#
_symmetry.space_group_name_H-M   'P 1'
#
loop_
_entity.id
_entity.type
_entity.pdbx_description
1 polymer ?
#
loop_
_entity_poly.entity_id
_entity_poly.type
_entity_poly.pdbx_seq_one_letter_code
_entity_poly.pdbx_strand_id
1 'polypeptide(L)'
;MPDEQKTPLPARQATPPAVPDPAPDPSYDESGVPTFESVREKIENRYTTALGASELAAETAEGRAVEEQYEERQRAAAERLAQIREAMRTDE
;
A
#
# COMPACT_ATOMS: atom_id res chain seq x y z
N MET A 1 -22.09 52.56 -52.28
CA MET A 1 -21.02 52.40 -51.26
C MET A 1 -20.91 53.73 -50.54
N PRO A 2 -21.24 53.76 -49.23
CA PRO A 2 -20.34 53.16 -48.25
C PRO A 2 -21.03 52.13 -47.34
N ASP A 3 -20.26 51.10 -47.03
CA ASP A 3 -20.58 49.96 -46.18
C ASP A 3 -20.98 50.38 -44.76
N GLU A 4 -22.16 49.94 -44.32
CA GLU A 4 -22.50 49.83 -42.90
C GLU A 4 -21.54 48.83 -42.25
N GLN A 5 -20.45 49.36 -41.70
CA GLN A 5 -19.55 48.61 -40.84
C GLN A 5 -20.32 48.20 -39.58
N LYS A 6 -20.77 46.95 -39.57
CA LYS A 6 -21.19 46.23 -38.38
C LYS A 6 -20.02 46.23 -37.38
N THR A 7 -20.01 47.17 -36.45
CA THR A 7 -19.07 47.18 -35.33
C THR A 7 -19.27 45.90 -34.53
N PRO A 8 -18.28 44.98 -34.46
CA PRO A 8 -18.41 43.84 -33.58
C PRO A 8 -18.21 44.34 -32.15
N LEU A 9 -19.24 44.16 -31.32
CA LEU A 9 -19.13 44.29 -29.87
C LEU A 9 -17.92 43.45 -29.39
N PRO A 10 -17.08 43.95 -28.47
CA PRO A 10 -15.97 43.16 -27.97
C PRO A 10 -16.53 41.90 -27.31
N ALA A 11 -16.12 40.73 -27.81
CA ALA A 11 -16.41 39.47 -27.17
C ALA A 11 -15.93 39.55 -25.72
N ARG A 12 -16.86 39.38 -24.78
CA ARG A 12 -16.56 39.30 -23.35
C ARG A 12 -15.62 38.11 -23.19
N GLN A 13 -14.32 38.35 -23.04
CA GLN A 13 -13.37 37.30 -22.70
C GLN A 13 -13.81 36.77 -21.34
N ALA A 14 -14.36 35.56 -21.32
CA ALA A 14 -14.62 34.87 -20.07
C ALA A 14 -13.26 34.56 -19.45
N THR A 15 -12.90 35.28 -18.38
CA THR A 15 -11.79 34.88 -17.52
C THR A 15 -12.05 33.44 -17.07
N PRO A 16 -11.09 32.51 -17.26
CA PRO A 16 -11.21 31.19 -16.66
C PRO A 16 -11.36 31.35 -15.15
N PRO A 17 -12.16 30.50 -14.47
CA PRO A 17 -12.26 30.57 -13.02
C PRO A 17 -10.86 30.41 -12.44
N ALA A 18 -10.44 31.35 -11.59
CA ALA A 18 -9.23 31.21 -10.81
C ALA A 18 -9.37 29.92 -9.98
N VAL A 19 -8.50 28.95 -10.24
CA VAL A 19 -8.37 27.78 -9.37
C VAL A 19 -7.90 28.33 -8.03
N PRO A 20 -8.63 28.14 -6.92
CA PRO A 20 -8.14 28.58 -5.62
C PRO A 20 -6.81 27.88 -5.35
N ASP A 21 -5.84 28.62 -4.81
CA ASP A 21 -4.59 28.03 -4.35
C ASP A 21 -4.91 26.86 -3.39
N PRO A 22 -4.18 25.72 -3.49
CA PRO A 22 -4.42 24.60 -2.61
C PRO A 22 -4.25 25.06 -1.17
N ALA A 23 -5.26 24.80 -0.34
CA ALA A 23 -5.19 25.08 1.09
C ALA A 23 -3.94 24.40 1.69
N PRO A 24 -3.31 25.00 2.72
CA PRO A 24 -2.14 24.41 3.36
C PRO A 24 -2.46 23.01 3.89
N ASP A 25 -1.55 22.06 3.66
CA ASP A 25 -1.68 20.69 4.18
C ASP A 25 -1.54 20.71 5.71
N PRO A 26 -2.58 20.34 6.48
CA PRO A 26 -2.53 20.34 7.95
C PRO A 26 -1.51 19.34 8.52
N SER A 27 -0.93 18.47 7.69
CA SER A 27 0.08 17.49 8.07
C SER A 27 1.46 18.09 8.34
N TYR A 28 1.72 19.31 7.85
CA TYR A 28 2.99 20.02 7.98
C TYR A 28 2.78 21.42 8.55
N ASP A 29 3.75 21.91 9.30
CA ASP A 29 3.76 23.30 9.76
C ASP A 29 4.21 24.26 8.64
N GLU A 30 4.17 25.56 8.93
CA GLU A 30 4.54 26.62 7.97
C GLU A 30 6.02 26.54 7.52
N SER A 31 6.87 25.84 8.28
CA SER A 31 8.27 25.59 7.93
C SER A 31 8.48 24.29 7.13
N GLY A 32 7.41 23.55 6.87
CA GLY A 32 7.42 22.28 6.15
C GLY A 32 7.81 21.08 7.01
N VAL A 33 7.79 21.20 8.35
CA VAL A 33 8.08 20.10 9.27
C VAL A 33 6.77 19.34 9.58
N PRO A 34 6.75 18.00 9.54
CA PRO A 34 5.56 17.23 9.92
C PRO A 34 5.10 17.56 11.33
N THR A 35 3.79 17.79 11.49
CA THR A 35 3.20 17.99 12.82
C THR A 35 3.23 16.69 13.63
N PHE A 36 3.22 16.81 14.96
CA PHE A 36 3.22 15.64 15.83
C PHE A 36 2.00 14.73 15.61
N GLU A 37 0.82 15.33 15.43
CA GLU A 37 -0.41 14.58 15.15
C GLU A 37 -0.34 13.82 13.82
N SER A 38 0.23 14.42 12.76
CA SER A 38 0.36 13.73 11.46
C SER A 38 1.31 12.54 11.52
N VAL A 39 2.40 12.65 12.29
CA VAL A 39 3.32 11.52 12.52
C VAL A 39 2.66 10.43 13.36
N ARG A 40 1.93 10.79 14.42
CA ARG A 40 1.18 9.84 15.25
C ARG A 40 0.19 9.06 14.40
N GLU A 41 -0.70 9.76 13.70
CA GLU A 41 -1.74 9.14 12.86
C GLU A 41 -1.11 8.20 11.82
N LYS A 42 0.00 8.62 11.19
CA LYS A 42 0.73 7.80 10.23
C LYS A 42 1.30 6.51 10.85
N ILE A 43 1.79 6.58 12.09
CA ILE A 43 2.30 5.40 12.82
C ILE A 43 1.14 4.47 13.15
N GLU A 44 0.04 4.99 13.69
CA GLU A 44 -1.14 4.21 14.07
C GLU A 44 -1.76 3.51 12.86
N ASN A 45 -1.88 4.22 11.72
CA ASN A 45 -2.36 3.64 10.47
C ASN A 45 -1.45 2.51 9.99
N ARG A 46 -0.12 2.72 9.96
CA ARG A 46 0.84 1.68 9.55
C ARG A 46 0.82 0.48 10.48
N TYR A 47 0.73 0.71 11.78
CA TYR A 47 0.68 -0.36 12.77
C TYR A 47 -0.59 -1.21 12.59
N THR A 48 -1.74 -0.54 12.48
CA THR A 48 -3.04 -1.21 12.26
C THR A 48 -3.05 -2.01 10.96
N THR A 49 -2.51 -1.44 9.86
CA THR A 49 -2.37 -2.18 8.59
C THR A 49 -1.42 -3.36 8.73
N ALA A 50 -0.28 -3.19 9.39
CA ALA A 50 0.71 -4.26 9.55
C ALA A 50 0.15 -5.45 10.34
N LEU A 51 -0.70 -5.20 11.34
CA LEU A 51 -1.36 -6.26 12.10
C LEU A 51 -2.16 -7.21 11.20
N GLY A 52 -2.96 -6.69 10.26
CA GLY A 52 -3.78 -7.51 9.35
C GLY A 52 -3.10 -7.92 8.04
N ALA A 53 -2.01 -7.26 7.65
CA ALA A 53 -1.36 -7.51 6.37
C ALA A 53 -0.75 -8.91 6.26
N SER A 54 -0.27 -9.47 7.39
CA SER A 54 0.34 -10.81 7.40
C SER A 54 -0.69 -11.91 7.11
N GLU A 55 -1.88 -11.82 7.68
CA GLU A 55 -3.00 -12.74 7.44
C GLU A 55 -3.44 -12.70 5.97
N LEU A 56 -3.63 -11.49 5.43
CA LEU A 56 -3.97 -11.30 4.02
C LEU A 56 -2.90 -11.85 3.08
N ALA A 57 -1.62 -11.64 3.41
CA ALA A 57 -0.51 -12.16 2.62
C ALA A 57 -0.47 -13.70 2.63
N ALA A 58 -0.77 -14.32 3.77
CA ALA A 58 -0.83 -15.78 3.89
C ALA A 58 -1.98 -16.39 3.05
N GLU A 59 -3.13 -15.71 2.97
CA GLU A 59 -4.29 -16.19 2.20
C GLU A 59 -4.11 -16.13 0.68
N THR A 60 -3.09 -15.42 0.19
CA THR A 60 -2.76 -15.39 -1.24
C THR A 60 -2.42 -16.78 -1.77
N ALA A 61 -2.57 -16.99 -3.09
CA ALA A 61 -2.18 -18.25 -3.72
C ALA A 61 -0.67 -18.54 -3.54
N GLU A 62 0.17 -17.51 -3.61
CA GLU A 62 1.61 -17.61 -3.38
C GLU A 62 1.91 -17.92 -1.90
N GLY A 63 1.23 -17.27 -0.96
CA GLY A 63 1.36 -17.52 0.49
C GLY A 63 1.06 -18.97 0.83
N ARG A 64 -0.07 -19.51 0.34
CA ARG A 64 -0.44 -20.91 0.52
C ARG A 64 0.57 -21.88 -0.10
N ALA A 65 1.11 -21.59 -1.28
CA ALA A 65 2.10 -22.44 -1.93
C ALA A 65 3.43 -22.50 -1.15
N VAL A 66 3.87 -21.38 -0.57
CA VAL A 66 5.07 -21.34 0.29
C VAL A 66 4.85 -22.15 1.57
N GLU A 67 3.67 -22.05 2.17
CA GLU A 67 3.32 -22.80 3.37
C GLU A 67 3.25 -24.31 3.09
N GLU A 68 2.62 -24.73 1.99
CA GLU A 68 2.59 -26.13 1.54
C GLU A 68 4.01 -26.69 1.35
N GLN A 69 4.89 -25.96 0.64
CA GLN A 69 6.29 -26.37 0.47
C GLN A 69 7.07 -26.45 1.79
N TYR A 70 6.71 -25.61 2.77
CA TYR A 70 7.30 -25.69 4.10
C TYR A 70 6.81 -26.95 4.83
N GLU A 71 5.51 -27.23 4.82
CA GLU A 71 4.92 -28.42 5.43
C GLU A 71 5.47 -29.72 4.82
N GLU A 72 5.59 -29.79 3.50
CA GLU A 72 6.19 -30.94 2.80
C GLU A 72 7.62 -31.20 3.26
N ARG A 73 8.45 -30.15 3.36
CA ARG A 73 9.82 -30.25 3.87
C ARG A 73 9.86 -30.73 5.31
N GLN A 74 8.97 -30.21 6.16
CA GLN A 74 8.87 -30.62 7.55
C GLN A 74 8.44 -32.09 7.68
N ARG A 75 7.48 -32.54 6.87
CA ARG A 75 7.03 -33.94 6.82
C ARG A 75 8.15 -34.86 6.38
N ALA A 76 8.83 -34.53 5.27
CA ALA A 76 9.96 -35.31 4.78
C ALA A 76 11.10 -35.41 5.81
N ALA A 77 11.40 -34.30 6.50
CA ALA A 77 12.38 -34.30 7.59
C ALA A 77 11.94 -35.20 8.76
N ALA A 78 10.67 -35.12 9.17
CA ALA A 78 10.11 -35.95 10.24
C ALA A 78 10.13 -37.45 9.89
N GLU A 79 9.74 -37.81 8.66
CA GLU A 79 9.80 -39.19 8.16
C GLU A 79 11.24 -39.70 8.14
N ARG A 80 12.19 -38.88 7.68
CA ARG A 80 13.61 -39.28 7.67
C ARG A 80 14.15 -39.51 9.08
N LEU A 81 13.79 -38.65 10.04
CA LEU A 81 14.14 -38.85 11.44
C LEU A 81 13.51 -40.11 12.03
N ALA A 82 12.28 -40.45 11.65
CA ALA A 82 11.61 -41.67 12.09
C ALA A 82 12.35 -42.91 11.57
N GLN A 83 12.73 -42.95 10.30
CA GLN A 83 13.53 -44.03 9.69
C GLN A 83 14.87 -44.22 10.41
N ILE A 84 15.57 -43.13 10.74
CA ILE A 84 16.85 -43.19 11.47
C ILE A 84 16.64 -43.81 12.85
N ARG A 85 15.60 -43.39 13.59
CA ARG A 85 15.31 -43.94 14.92
C ARG A 85 14.95 -45.43 14.87
N GLU A 86 14.24 -45.86 13.83
CA GLU A 86 13.91 -47.26 13.61
C GLU A 86 15.17 -48.08 13.34
N ALA A 87 16.02 -47.64 12.40
CA ALA A 87 17.28 -48.32 12.10
C ALA A 87 18.16 -48.49 13.34
N MET A 88 18.27 -47.45 14.18
CA MET A 88 19.03 -47.52 15.44
C MET A 88 18.46 -48.50 16.48
N ARG A 89 17.15 -48.79 16.43
CA ARG A 89 16.51 -49.77 17.33
C ARG A 89 16.59 -51.21 16.80
N THR A 90 16.75 -51.40 15.50
CA THR A 90 16.84 -52.73 14.87
C THR A 90 18.26 -53.30 14.95
N ASP A 91 19.27 -52.44 15.06
CA ASP A 91 20.68 -52.83 15.24
C ASP A 91 21.04 -53.26 16.69
N GLU A 92 20.07 -53.27 17.61
CA GLU A 92 20.19 -53.69 19.02
C GLU A 92 19.51 -55.04 19.26
#